data_AF-A0A537UI72-F1
#
_entry.id   AF-A0A537UI72-F1
#
_cell.length_a   1.000
_cell.length_b   1.000
_cell.length_c   1.000
_cell.angle_alpha   90.00
_cell.angle_beta   90.00
_cell.angle_gamma   90.00
#
_symmetry.space_group_name_H-M   'P 1'
#
loop_
_entity.id
_entity.type
_entity.pdbx_description
1 polymer ?
#
loop_
_entity_poly.entity_id
_entity_poly.type
_entity_poly.pdbx_seq_one_letter_code
_entity_poly.pdbx_strand_id
1 'polypeptide(L)'
;MAAERSPIPSEVRATLGIAAPLAAANLAQMAMGITNTIMVGELGAAPLAAAGLGGMLFYMMAMLCQGVLSAVAPLAAHAIGADDHPTAGRVAGAGLIVAATLALPIVAILTAIPLLLALLGYEPALATEIGNYLRMIRWGAPAFLGFAVFRFLLVASFRTRIVMLVPLCAIPVNAALNWVLIFGHFGLPAFGSAGSGCSTAIVQWLMLLSLAGYMLRMPTQMPVRLAVRVLSEIPRLLRLGLPIGVLLGLEVGVFAMTGILMGLMGADALGAHQLVLNVASLTFMVPLGLSQAATVRVAYQLGLGVPAAARRAAYIAVALGAAFMSMTAVLLLT
;
A
#
# COMPACT_ATOMS: atom_id res chain seq x y z
N MET A 1 13.08 -26.21 29.48
CA MET A 1 13.25 -27.41 28.64
C MET A 1 11.89 -27.68 28.01
N ALA A 2 11.61 -27.63 26.71
CA ALA A 2 12.42 -27.58 25.50
C ALA A 2 11.92 -26.44 24.60
N ALA A 3 12.80 -25.48 24.28
CA ALA A 3 12.62 -24.69 23.06
C ALA A 3 12.97 -25.65 21.92
N GLU A 4 11.98 -26.42 21.47
CA GLU A 4 12.12 -27.24 20.27
C GLU A 4 12.69 -26.33 19.19
N ARG A 5 13.91 -26.67 18.75
CA ARG A 5 14.56 -26.02 17.63
C ARG A 5 13.69 -26.35 16.42
N SER A 6 12.71 -25.51 16.11
CA SER A 6 11.96 -25.59 14.87
C SER A 6 12.98 -25.72 13.74
N PRO A 7 12.98 -26.82 12.98
CA PRO A 7 14.00 -27.05 11.96
C PRO A 7 13.95 -25.88 10.97
N ILE A 8 15.11 -25.39 10.53
CA ILE A 8 15.25 -24.28 9.56
C ILE A 8 14.21 -24.35 8.41
N PRO A 9 13.94 -25.51 7.78
CA PRO A 9 12.89 -25.61 6.75
C PRO A 9 11.47 -25.26 7.21
N SER A 10 11.10 -25.52 8.47
CA SER A 10 9.81 -25.13 9.03
C SER A 10 9.68 -23.62 9.21
N GLU A 11 10.77 -22.96 9.61
CA GLU A 11 10.82 -21.51 9.74
C GLU A 11 10.79 -20.82 8.37
N VAL A 12 11.49 -21.37 7.38
CA VAL A 12 11.43 -20.90 5.99
C VAL A 12 10.02 -21.04 5.44
N ARG A 13 9.37 -22.20 5.62
CA ARG A 13 7.99 -22.43 5.17
C ARG A 13 7.00 -21.48 5.86
N ALA A 14 7.17 -21.21 7.14
CA ALA A 14 6.34 -20.26 7.88
C ALA A 14 6.53 -18.83 7.38
N THR A 15 7.76 -18.38 7.12
CA THR A 15 8.03 -17.07 6.51
C THR A 15 7.41 -16.96 5.12
N LEU A 16 7.63 -17.95 4.26
CA LEU A 16 7.09 -17.98 2.90
C LEU A 16 5.56 -18.02 2.88
N GLY A 17 4.92 -18.71 3.84
CA GLY A 17 3.47 -18.72 3.98
C GLY A 17 2.84 -17.36 4.28
N ILE A 18 3.62 -16.40 4.79
CA ILE A 18 3.20 -15.01 5.05
C ILE A 18 3.66 -14.09 3.92
N ALA A 19 4.92 -14.24 3.49
CA ALA A 19 5.55 -13.40 2.49
C ALA A 19 4.92 -13.59 1.10
N ALA A 20 4.62 -14.81 0.67
CA ALA A 20 4.07 -15.07 -0.65
C ALA A 20 2.68 -14.44 -0.85
N PRO A 21 1.72 -14.56 0.09
CA PRO A 21 0.46 -13.83 -0.02
C PRO A 21 0.62 -12.31 -0.01
N LEU A 22 1.58 -11.77 0.76
CA LEU A 22 1.84 -10.33 0.77
C LEU A 22 2.45 -9.83 -0.54
N ALA A 23 3.38 -10.59 -1.11
CA ALA A 23 3.94 -10.30 -2.43
C ALA A 23 2.86 -10.34 -3.50
N ALA A 24 2.00 -11.36 -3.50
CA ALA A 24 0.85 -11.45 -4.40
C ALA A 24 -0.14 -10.29 -4.22
N ALA A 25 -0.40 -9.85 -2.98
CA ALA A 25 -1.23 -8.68 -2.70
C ALA A 25 -0.62 -7.39 -3.28
N ASN A 26 0.71 -7.24 -3.20
CA ASN A 26 1.41 -6.08 -3.74
C ASN A 26 1.45 -6.09 -5.27
N LEU A 27 1.72 -7.27 -5.87
CA LEU A 27 1.65 -7.47 -7.31
C LEU A 27 0.24 -7.21 -7.85
N ALA A 28 -0.80 -7.62 -7.14
CA ALA A 28 -2.18 -7.33 -7.51
C ALA A 28 -2.48 -5.82 -7.51
N GLN A 29 -1.97 -5.08 -6.53
CA GLN A 29 -2.07 -3.62 -6.53
C GLN A 29 -1.35 -2.96 -7.70
N MET A 30 -0.16 -3.47 -8.03
CA MET A 30 0.59 -3.00 -9.18
C MET A 30 -0.14 -3.30 -10.50
N ALA A 31 -0.71 -4.50 -10.64
CA ALA A 31 -1.49 -4.90 -11.81
C ALA A 31 -2.73 -4.01 -12.04
N MET A 32 -3.41 -3.58 -10.97
CA MET A 32 -4.50 -2.59 -11.09
C MET A 32 -3.98 -1.25 -11.63
N GLY A 33 -2.83 -0.76 -11.15
CA GLY A 33 -2.21 0.46 -11.67
C GLY A 33 -1.84 0.36 -13.16
N ILE A 34 -1.31 -0.77 -13.58
CA ILE A 34 -1.00 -1.05 -15.00
C ILE A 34 -2.29 -1.08 -15.83
N THR A 35 -3.33 -1.77 -15.35
CA THR A 35 -4.62 -1.86 -16.04
C THR A 35 -5.26 -0.48 -16.23
N ASN A 36 -5.23 0.37 -15.19
CA ASN A 36 -5.68 1.76 -15.28
C ASN A 36 -4.92 2.52 -16.38
N THR A 37 -3.60 2.36 -16.43
CA THR A 37 -2.73 3.07 -17.38
C THR A 37 -3.02 2.64 -18.82
N ILE A 38 -3.17 1.33 -19.07
CA ILE A 38 -3.49 0.79 -20.39
C ILE A 38 -4.85 1.31 -20.86
N MET A 39 -5.89 1.23 -20.02
CA MET A 39 -7.25 1.64 -20.39
C MET A 39 -7.37 3.15 -20.63
N VAL A 40 -6.72 3.98 -19.80
CA VAL A 40 -6.71 5.43 -20.03
C VAL A 40 -5.87 5.79 -21.26
N GLY A 41 -4.82 5.00 -21.58
CA GLY A 41 -3.99 5.18 -22.77
C GLY A 41 -4.78 5.12 -24.08
N GLU A 42 -5.85 4.34 -24.15
CA GLU A 42 -6.72 4.26 -25.33
C GLU A 42 -7.48 5.56 -25.63
N LEU A 43 -7.65 6.45 -24.64
CA LEU A 43 -8.32 7.74 -24.81
C LEU A 43 -7.41 8.85 -25.40
N GLY A 44 -6.10 8.59 -25.51
CA GLY A 44 -5.11 9.52 -26.04
C GLY A 44 -4.20 10.16 -24.98
N ALA A 45 -3.31 11.04 -25.44
CA ALA A 45 -2.18 11.54 -24.64
C ALA A 45 -2.58 12.40 -23.43
N ALA A 46 -3.59 13.26 -23.57
CA ALA A 46 -3.98 14.18 -22.50
C ALA A 46 -4.63 13.46 -21.29
N PRO A 47 -5.62 12.55 -21.45
CA PRO A 47 -6.14 11.74 -20.35
C PRO A 47 -5.08 10.86 -19.68
N LEU A 48 -4.17 10.29 -20.48
CA LEU A 48 -3.06 9.48 -19.97
C LEU A 48 -2.10 10.30 -19.11
N ALA A 49 -1.72 11.51 -19.57
CA ALA A 49 -0.90 12.42 -18.78
C ALA A 49 -1.60 12.82 -17.47
N ALA A 50 -2.91 13.07 -17.51
CA ALA A 50 -3.68 13.43 -16.34
C ALA A 50 -3.76 12.29 -15.30
N ALA A 51 -4.08 11.06 -15.74
CA ALA A 51 -4.12 9.90 -14.87
C ALA A 51 -2.73 9.50 -14.34
N GLY A 52 -1.68 9.65 -15.16
CA GLY A 52 -0.30 9.38 -14.77
C GLY A 52 0.20 10.35 -13.71
N LEU A 53 0.13 11.66 -13.96
CA LEU A 53 0.57 12.69 -13.01
C LEU A 53 -0.29 12.70 -11.74
N GLY A 54 -1.61 12.69 -11.90
CA GLY A 54 -2.55 12.67 -10.77
C GLY A 54 -2.40 11.40 -9.94
N GLY A 55 -2.24 10.24 -10.59
CA GLY A 55 -1.99 8.97 -9.95
C GLY A 55 -0.67 8.95 -9.19
N MET A 56 0.42 9.44 -9.79
CA MET A 56 1.73 9.55 -9.14
C MET A 56 1.67 10.41 -7.86
N LEU A 57 1.04 11.59 -7.93
CA LEU A 57 0.84 12.48 -6.78
C LEU A 57 0.05 11.78 -5.67
N PHE A 58 -1.05 11.10 -6.03
CA PHE A 58 -1.85 10.32 -5.09
C PHE A 58 -1.02 9.20 -4.45
N TYR A 59 -0.31 8.39 -5.24
CA TYR A 59 0.50 7.28 -4.75
C TYR A 59 1.65 7.75 -3.85
N MET A 60 2.31 8.86 -4.17
CA MET A 60 3.37 9.44 -3.34
C MET A 60 2.84 9.80 -1.95
N MET A 61 1.71 10.49 -1.87
CA MET A 61 1.08 10.83 -0.59
C MET A 61 0.56 9.60 0.16
N ALA A 62 -0.06 8.68 -0.57
CA ALA A 62 -0.61 7.45 -0.03
C ALA A 62 0.50 6.57 0.57
N MET A 63 1.66 6.45 -0.09
CA MET A 63 2.84 5.73 0.40
C MET A 63 3.37 6.29 1.71
N LEU A 64 3.50 7.62 1.81
CA LEU A 64 3.98 8.28 3.03
C LEU A 64 3.06 7.98 4.22
N CYS A 65 1.75 8.14 4.02
CA CYS A 65 0.76 7.85 5.06
C CYS A 65 0.64 6.36 5.37
N GLN A 66 0.72 5.49 4.36
CA GLN A 66 0.79 4.04 4.54
C GLN A 66 2.03 3.63 5.35
N GLY A 67 3.16 4.32 5.17
CA GLY A 67 4.35 4.14 5.99
C GLY A 67 4.09 4.40 7.46
N VAL A 68 3.38 5.48 7.79
CA VAL A 68 2.97 5.77 9.18
C VAL A 68 2.07 4.66 9.73
N LEU A 69 1.10 4.21 8.93
CA LEU A 69 0.17 3.15 9.34
C LEU A 69 0.82 1.76 9.41
N SER A 70 1.98 1.55 8.76
CA SER A 70 2.69 0.27 8.82
C SER A 70 3.12 -0.12 10.23
N ALA A 71 3.28 0.87 11.13
CA ALA A 71 3.54 0.67 12.56
C ALA A 71 2.43 -0.12 13.28
N VAL A 72 1.21 -0.15 12.73
CA VAL A 72 0.10 -0.97 13.25
C VAL A 72 0.48 -2.45 13.25
N ALA A 73 1.16 -2.94 12.21
CA ALA A 73 1.51 -4.35 12.06
C ALA A 73 2.41 -4.87 13.21
N PRO A 74 3.59 -4.28 13.50
CA PRO A 74 4.42 -4.75 14.60
C PRO A 74 3.78 -4.50 15.98
N LEU A 75 3.09 -3.37 16.20
CA LEU A 75 2.44 -3.10 17.49
C LEU A 75 1.32 -4.10 17.79
N ALA A 76 0.46 -4.39 16.80
CA ALA A 76 -0.58 -5.38 16.93
C ALA A 76 0.01 -6.79 17.06
N ALA A 77 1.03 -7.14 16.26
CA ALA A 77 1.66 -8.46 16.30
C ALA A 77 2.31 -8.73 17.67
N HIS A 78 2.95 -7.72 18.26
CA HIS A 78 3.52 -7.82 19.60
C HIS A 78 2.44 -8.04 20.67
N ALA A 79 1.34 -7.27 20.62
CA ALA A 79 0.22 -7.45 21.54
C ALA A 79 -0.46 -8.83 21.40
N ILE A 80 -0.63 -9.33 20.17
CA ILE A 80 -1.14 -10.68 19.90
C ILE A 80 -0.19 -11.74 20.44
N GLY A 81 1.13 -11.54 20.30
CA GLY A 81 2.15 -12.44 20.86
C GLY A 81 2.15 -12.48 22.38
N ALA A 82 1.76 -11.38 23.03
CA ALA A 82 1.64 -11.27 24.49
C ALA A 82 0.26 -11.71 25.03
N ASP A 83 -0.60 -12.30 24.19
CA ASP A 83 -1.99 -12.67 24.51
C ASP A 83 -2.91 -11.48 24.91
N ASP A 84 -2.46 -10.24 24.64
CA ASP A 84 -3.22 -9.01 24.89
C ASP A 84 -4.01 -8.59 23.64
N HIS A 85 -4.98 -9.42 23.29
CA HIS A 85 -5.93 -9.18 22.20
C HIS A 85 -6.68 -7.84 22.28
N PRO A 86 -7.11 -7.35 23.47
CA PRO A 86 -7.70 -6.01 23.60
C PRO A 86 -6.78 -4.88 23.16
N THR A 87 -5.48 -4.94 23.50
CA THR A 87 -4.51 -3.92 23.06
C THR A 87 -4.36 -3.90 21.54
N ALA A 88 -4.31 -5.06 20.90
CA ALA A 88 -4.24 -5.11 19.44
C ALA A 88 -5.49 -4.50 18.76
N GLY A 89 -6.68 -4.68 19.33
CA GLY A 89 -7.90 -3.99 18.90
C GLY A 89 -7.84 -2.46 19.11
N ARG A 90 -7.23 -2.00 20.21
CA ARG A 90 -6.99 -0.56 20.46
C ARG A 90 -6.02 0.04 19.46
N VAL A 91 -4.93 -0.64 19.14
CA VAL A 91 -3.95 -0.21 18.13
C VAL A 91 -4.62 -0.07 16.76
N ALA A 92 -5.51 -1.00 16.39
CA ALA A 92 -6.27 -0.91 15.15
C ALA A 92 -7.23 0.31 15.13
N GLY A 93 -7.95 0.53 16.24
CA GLY A 93 -8.78 1.73 16.39
C GLY A 93 -7.96 3.02 16.29
N ALA A 94 -6.76 3.04 16.87
CA ALA A 94 -5.88 4.20 16.84
C ALA A 94 -5.36 4.42 15.42
N GLY A 95 -5.03 3.34 14.72
CA GLY A 95 -4.71 3.35 13.30
C GLY A 95 -5.83 3.94 12.45
N LEU A 96 -7.10 3.61 12.72
CA LEU A 96 -8.24 4.19 11.97
C LEU A 96 -8.41 5.69 12.23
N ILE A 97 -8.22 6.14 13.48
CA ILE A 97 -8.24 7.58 13.80
C ILE A 97 -7.10 8.29 13.09
N VAL A 98 -5.88 7.74 13.15
CA VAL A 98 -4.70 8.29 12.46
C VAL A 98 -4.89 8.26 10.94
N ALA A 99 -5.50 7.21 10.38
CA ALA A 99 -5.82 7.13 8.96
C ALA A 99 -6.80 8.25 8.56
N ALA A 100 -7.85 8.49 9.36
CA ALA A 100 -8.80 9.56 9.12
C ALA A 100 -8.15 10.94 9.22
N THR A 101 -7.29 11.18 10.22
CA THR A 101 -6.58 12.47 10.36
C THR A 101 -5.56 12.70 9.26
N LEU A 102 -4.88 11.66 8.78
CA LEU A 102 -3.95 11.72 7.65
C LEU A 102 -4.67 11.85 6.29
N ALA A 103 -5.92 11.39 6.17
CA ALA A 103 -6.69 11.56 4.95
C ALA A 103 -7.06 13.04 4.70
N LEU A 104 -7.31 13.82 5.76
CA LEU A 104 -7.66 15.25 5.66
C LEU A 104 -6.63 16.09 4.90
N PRO A 105 -5.33 16.09 5.25
CA PRO A 105 -4.32 16.85 4.51
C PRO A 105 -4.15 16.34 3.08
N ILE A 106 -4.28 15.02 2.82
CA ILE A 106 -4.24 14.50 1.45
C ILE A 106 -5.38 15.11 0.63
N VAL A 107 -6.62 15.05 1.13
CA VAL A 107 -7.78 15.62 0.42
C VAL A 107 -7.61 17.11 0.20
N ALA A 108 -7.12 17.85 1.20
CA ALA A 108 -6.87 19.29 1.11
C ALA A 108 -5.82 19.60 0.03
N ILE A 109 -4.68 18.90 0.03
CA ILE A 109 -3.59 19.14 -0.92
C ILE A 109 -4.05 18.75 -2.34
N LEU A 110 -4.66 17.58 -2.53
CA LEU A 110 -5.17 17.17 -3.85
C LEU A 110 -6.22 18.13 -4.41
N THR A 111 -6.95 18.84 -3.54
CA THR A 111 -7.90 19.90 -3.94
C THR A 111 -7.20 21.20 -4.34
N ALA A 112 -6.04 21.50 -3.74
CA ALA A 112 -5.25 22.70 -4.05
C ALA A 112 -4.35 22.54 -5.30
N ILE A 113 -3.97 21.31 -5.66
CA ILE A 113 -3.09 21.03 -6.81
C ILE A 113 -3.57 21.67 -8.12
N PRO A 114 -4.86 21.59 -8.52
CA PRO A 114 -5.31 22.21 -9.77
C PRO A 114 -5.10 23.73 -9.81
N LEU A 115 -5.26 24.41 -8.66
CA LEU A 115 -4.99 25.84 -8.53
C LEU A 115 -3.49 26.14 -8.65
N LEU A 116 -2.64 25.31 -8.05
CA LEU A 116 -1.18 25.43 -8.15
C LEU A 116 -0.69 25.20 -9.59
N LEU A 117 -1.27 24.25 -10.31
CA LEU A 117 -0.93 24.00 -11.72
C LEU A 117 -1.30 25.20 -12.61
N ALA A 118 -2.44 25.83 -12.35
CA ALA A 118 -2.85 27.04 -13.06
C ALA A 118 -1.88 28.21 -12.81
N LEU A 119 -1.38 28.35 -11.57
CA LEU A 119 -0.39 29.37 -11.21
C LEU A 119 1.01 29.09 -11.80
N LEU A 120 1.36 27.83 -12.01
CA LEU A 120 2.64 27.40 -12.60
C LEU A 120 2.67 27.52 -14.14
N GLY A 121 1.58 27.97 -14.77
CA GLY A 121 1.52 28.20 -16.22
C GLY A 121 1.35 26.93 -17.06
N TYR A 122 0.87 25.82 -16.48
CA TYR A 122 0.51 24.63 -17.25
C TYR A 122 -0.65 24.91 -18.22
N GLU A 123 -0.68 24.17 -19.33
CA GLU A 123 -1.72 24.30 -20.34
C GLU A 123 -3.12 24.11 -19.73
N PRO A 124 -4.09 25.03 -19.94
CA PRO A 124 -5.38 25.04 -19.23
C PRO A 124 -6.19 23.75 -19.40
N ALA A 125 -6.09 23.12 -20.57
CA ALA A 125 -6.75 21.86 -20.88
C ALA A 125 -6.20 20.70 -20.02
N LEU A 126 -4.87 20.61 -19.89
CA LEU A 126 -4.22 19.58 -19.08
C LEU A 126 -4.45 19.79 -17.58
N ALA A 127 -4.40 21.04 -17.11
CA ALA A 127 -4.70 21.37 -15.72
C ALA A 127 -6.15 21.02 -15.33
N THR A 128 -7.10 21.20 -16.25
CA THR A 128 -8.51 20.83 -16.07
C THR A 128 -8.67 19.31 -15.97
N GLU A 129 -8.02 18.54 -16.85
CA GLU A 129 -8.08 17.07 -16.82
C GLU A 129 -7.45 16.47 -15.56
N ILE A 130 -6.27 16.97 -15.17
CA ILE A 130 -5.64 16.58 -13.89
C ILE A 130 -6.58 16.91 -12.72
N GLY A 131 -7.21 18.09 -12.74
CA GLY A 131 -8.17 18.48 -11.71
C GLY A 131 -9.40 17.56 -11.64
N ASN A 132 -9.93 17.13 -12.77
CA ASN A 132 -11.05 16.20 -12.83
C ASN A 132 -10.68 14.82 -12.26
N TYR A 133 -9.50 14.30 -12.61
CA TYR A 133 -8.96 13.06 -12.02
C TYR A 133 -8.79 13.19 -10.50
N LEU A 134 -8.14 14.26 -10.04
CA LEU A 134 -7.83 14.48 -8.62
C LEU A 134 -9.08 14.67 -7.76
N ARG A 135 -10.11 15.35 -8.28
CA ARG A 135 -11.40 15.52 -7.57
C ARG A 135 -12.11 14.21 -7.29
N MET A 136 -11.95 13.21 -8.17
CA MET A 136 -12.55 11.89 -7.99
C MET A 136 -11.70 11.02 -7.06
N ILE A 137 -10.39 10.92 -7.32
CA ILE A 137 -9.52 10.02 -6.54
C ILE A 137 -9.30 10.47 -5.09
N ARG A 138 -9.43 11.77 -4.78
CA ARG A 138 -9.28 12.28 -3.39
C ARG A 138 -10.25 11.58 -2.42
N TRP A 139 -11.43 11.18 -2.87
CA TRP A 139 -12.41 10.46 -2.06
C TRP A 139 -12.04 8.98 -1.83
N GLY A 140 -11.06 8.46 -2.56
CA GLY A 140 -10.43 7.16 -2.32
C GLY A 140 -9.43 7.19 -1.16
N ALA A 141 -8.74 8.32 -0.91
CA ALA A 141 -7.68 8.39 0.11
C ALA A 141 -8.12 7.88 1.50
N PRO A 142 -9.29 8.27 2.06
CA PRO A 142 -9.76 7.72 3.33
C PRO A 142 -9.95 6.20 3.30
N ALA A 143 -10.47 5.68 2.18
CA ALA A 143 -10.70 4.25 2.00
C ALA A 143 -9.39 3.46 1.90
N PHE A 144 -8.41 3.99 1.16
CA PHE A 144 -7.08 3.40 1.06
C PHE A 144 -6.38 3.30 2.41
N LEU A 145 -6.39 4.38 3.19
CA LEU A 145 -5.75 4.40 4.51
C LEU A 145 -6.49 3.50 5.50
N GLY A 146 -7.82 3.49 5.49
CA GLY A 146 -8.61 2.54 6.27
C GLY A 146 -8.30 1.09 5.90
N PHE A 147 -8.20 0.79 4.59
CA PHE A 147 -7.82 -0.52 4.08
C PHE A 147 -6.42 -0.91 4.58
N ALA A 148 -5.46 0.01 4.56
CA ALA A 148 -4.11 -0.23 5.06
C ALA A 148 -4.11 -0.66 6.55
N VAL A 149 -4.92 -0.01 7.41
CA VAL A 149 -5.02 -0.38 8.84
C VAL A 149 -5.51 -1.82 9.01
N PHE A 150 -6.63 -2.18 8.36
CA PHE A 150 -7.18 -3.52 8.46
C PHE A 150 -6.26 -4.57 7.84
N ARG A 151 -5.63 -4.23 6.72
CA ARG A 151 -4.58 -5.03 6.11
C ARG A 151 -3.49 -5.32 7.13
N PHE A 152 -2.87 -4.31 7.72
CA PHE A 152 -1.77 -4.49 8.68
C PHE A 152 -2.18 -5.29 9.92
N LEU A 153 -3.40 -5.12 10.40
CA LEU A 153 -3.94 -5.93 11.49
C LEU A 153 -4.10 -7.41 11.11
N LEU A 154 -4.65 -7.70 9.92
CA LEU A 154 -4.78 -9.08 9.44
C LEU A 154 -3.41 -9.74 9.20
N VAL A 155 -2.41 -8.97 8.76
CA VAL A 155 -1.03 -9.45 8.69
C VAL A 155 -0.52 -9.80 10.09
N ALA A 156 -0.76 -8.93 11.08
CA ALA A 156 -0.38 -9.18 12.47
C ALA A 156 -1.02 -10.44 13.06
N SER A 157 -2.26 -10.77 12.66
CA SER A 157 -2.97 -12.00 13.05
C SER A 157 -2.63 -13.22 12.18
N PHE A 158 -1.59 -13.17 11.34
CA PHE A 158 -1.20 -14.24 10.41
C PHE A 158 -2.29 -14.66 9.40
N ARG A 159 -3.27 -13.78 9.12
CA ARG A 159 -4.38 -14.02 8.15
C ARG A 159 -4.08 -13.41 6.78
N THR A 160 -2.85 -13.58 6.30
CA THR A 160 -2.37 -12.95 5.05
C THR A 160 -3.09 -13.44 3.78
N ARG A 161 -3.73 -14.61 3.81
CA ARG A 161 -4.52 -15.12 2.66
C ARG A 161 -5.61 -14.15 2.22
N ILE A 162 -6.26 -13.48 3.17
CA ILE A 162 -7.38 -12.56 2.87
C ILE A 162 -6.85 -11.22 2.38
N VAL A 163 -5.72 -10.79 2.93
CA VAL A 163 -4.97 -9.62 2.46
C VAL A 163 -4.55 -9.79 1.00
N MET A 164 -4.32 -11.03 0.54
CA MET A 164 -4.05 -11.36 -0.86
C MET A 164 -5.32 -11.42 -1.71
N LEU A 165 -6.34 -12.16 -1.26
CA LEU A 165 -7.55 -12.40 -2.04
C LEU A 165 -8.31 -11.11 -2.37
N VAL A 166 -8.36 -10.16 -1.45
CA VAL A 166 -9.11 -8.90 -1.66
C VAL A 166 -8.55 -8.09 -2.84
N PRO A 167 -7.25 -7.74 -2.90
CA PRO A 167 -6.64 -7.13 -4.08
C PRO A 167 -6.76 -7.96 -5.34
N LEU A 168 -6.63 -9.28 -5.25
CA LEU A 168 -6.70 -10.15 -6.44
C LEU A 168 -8.11 -10.15 -7.06
N CYS A 169 -9.15 -10.24 -6.24
CA CYS A 169 -10.54 -10.14 -6.68
C CYS A 169 -10.92 -8.72 -7.14
N ALA A 170 -10.21 -7.70 -6.66
CA ALA A 170 -10.46 -6.33 -7.06
C ALA A 170 -9.94 -5.98 -8.45
N ILE A 171 -8.95 -6.70 -8.99
CA ILE A 171 -8.45 -6.49 -10.36
C ILE A 171 -9.58 -6.55 -11.41
N PRO A 172 -10.36 -7.64 -11.53
CA PRO A 172 -11.43 -7.71 -12.53
C PRO A 172 -12.53 -6.70 -12.27
N VAL A 173 -12.83 -6.40 -11.00
CA VAL A 173 -13.83 -5.37 -10.63
C VAL A 173 -13.35 -3.99 -11.05
N ASN A 174 -12.07 -3.67 -10.85
CA ASN A 174 -11.46 -2.42 -11.28
C ASN A 174 -11.44 -2.29 -12.80
N ALA A 175 -11.07 -3.36 -13.51
CA ALA A 175 -11.12 -3.40 -14.97
C ALA A 175 -12.54 -3.16 -15.51
N ALA A 176 -13.55 -3.81 -14.92
CA ALA A 176 -14.95 -3.63 -15.31
C ALA A 176 -15.45 -2.19 -15.01
N LEU A 177 -15.13 -1.65 -13.84
CA LEU A 177 -15.51 -0.28 -13.46
C LEU A 177 -14.84 0.76 -14.36
N ASN A 178 -13.55 0.57 -14.68
CA ASN A 178 -12.85 1.39 -15.66
C ASN A 178 -13.55 1.32 -17.01
N TRP A 179 -13.84 0.13 -17.51
CA TRP A 179 -14.49 -0.03 -18.80
C TRP A 179 -15.85 0.68 -18.88
N VAL A 180 -16.65 0.65 -17.80
CA VAL A 180 -17.93 1.37 -17.72
C VAL A 180 -17.74 2.88 -17.60
N LEU A 181 -16.90 3.35 -16.68
CA LEU A 181 -16.77 4.78 -16.33
C LEU A 181 -15.91 5.58 -17.31
N ILE A 182 -14.88 4.96 -17.89
CA ILE A 182 -13.96 5.59 -18.83
C ILE A 182 -14.66 5.76 -20.19
N PHE A 183 -15.28 4.70 -20.70
CA PHE A 183 -15.89 4.69 -22.04
C PHE A 183 -17.39 5.07 -22.06
N GLY A 184 -18.05 5.20 -20.91
CA GLY A 184 -19.46 5.62 -20.86
C GLY A 184 -20.46 4.54 -21.30
N HIS A 185 -20.18 3.27 -21.03
CA HIS A 185 -21.13 2.19 -21.29
C HIS A 185 -22.27 2.21 -20.27
N PHE A 186 -23.45 1.66 -20.62
CA PHE A 186 -24.66 1.61 -19.78
C PHE A 186 -25.45 2.94 -19.61
N GLY A 187 -25.30 3.89 -20.54
CA GLY A 187 -26.05 5.16 -20.54
C GLY A 187 -25.45 6.25 -19.66
N LEU A 188 -24.24 6.05 -19.15
CA LEU A 188 -23.45 7.03 -18.41
C LEU A 188 -22.59 7.87 -19.38
N PRO A 189 -22.37 9.17 -19.10
CA PRO A 189 -21.43 9.97 -19.88
C PRO A 189 -19.99 9.45 -19.73
N ALA A 190 -19.20 9.52 -20.80
CA ALA A 190 -17.79 9.13 -20.76
C ALA A 190 -17.00 10.10 -19.87
N PHE A 191 -16.57 9.65 -18.69
CA PHE A 191 -15.84 10.48 -17.73
C PHE A 191 -14.33 10.55 -18.01
N GLY A 192 -13.82 9.84 -19.01
CA GLY A 192 -12.42 9.89 -19.40
C GLY A 192 -11.46 9.57 -18.25
N SER A 193 -10.46 10.43 -18.04
CA SER A 193 -9.51 10.38 -16.91
C SER A 193 -10.22 10.36 -15.56
N ALA A 194 -11.27 11.17 -15.38
CA ALA A 194 -12.03 11.23 -14.14
C ALA A 194 -12.71 9.88 -13.82
N GLY A 195 -13.09 9.13 -14.86
CA GLY A 195 -13.64 7.78 -14.74
C GLY A 195 -12.66 6.80 -14.10
N SER A 196 -11.38 6.86 -14.48
CA SER A 196 -10.32 6.03 -13.88
C SER A 196 -10.09 6.37 -12.39
N GLY A 197 -10.07 7.66 -12.05
CA GLY A 197 -9.97 8.12 -10.66
C GLY A 197 -11.16 7.67 -9.80
N CYS A 198 -12.38 7.75 -10.36
CA CYS A 198 -13.61 7.31 -9.71
C CYS A 198 -13.65 5.80 -9.50
N SER A 199 -13.33 5.02 -10.54
CA SER A 199 -13.21 3.55 -10.47
C SER A 199 -12.23 3.13 -9.37
N THR A 200 -11.06 3.77 -9.32
CA THR A 200 -10.05 3.50 -8.30
C THR A 200 -10.57 3.81 -6.90
N ALA A 201 -11.26 4.94 -6.71
CA ALA A 201 -11.86 5.29 -5.43
C ALA A 201 -12.93 4.27 -4.99
N ILE A 202 -13.81 3.86 -5.90
CA ILE A 202 -14.85 2.85 -5.63
C ILE A 202 -14.21 1.52 -5.22
N VAL A 203 -13.18 1.08 -5.94
CA VAL A 203 -12.47 -0.16 -5.63
C VAL A 203 -11.80 -0.09 -4.26
N GLN A 204 -11.19 1.03 -3.90
CA GLN A 204 -10.61 1.20 -2.56
C GLN A 204 -11.68 1.12 -1.46
N TRP A 205 -12.87 1.68 -1.69
CA TRP A 205 -14.01 1.51 -0.78
C TRP A 205 -14.47 0.06 -0.71
N LEU A 206 -14.59 -0.64 -1.84
CA LEU A 206 -14.94 -2.07 -1.85
C LEU A 206 -13.90 -2.91 -1.10
N MET A 207 -12.60 -2.63 -1.28
CA MET A 207 -11.53 -3.28 -0.53
C MET A 207 -11.65 -3.04 0.97
N LEU A 208 -11.83 -1.78 1.38
CA LEU A 208 -12.05 -1.41 2.78
C LEU A 208 -13.24 -2.17 3.37
N LEU A 209 -14.40 -2.10 2.69
CA LEU A 209 -15.64 -2.72 3.14
C LEU A 209 -15.53 -4.25 3.18
N SER A 210 -14.80 -4.87 2.25
CA SER A 210 -14.59 -6.32 2.25
C SER A 210 -13.77 -6.78 3.45
N LEU A 211 -12.69 -6.06 3.81
CA LEU A 211 -11.89 -6.37 5.00
C LEU A 211 -12.66 -6.06 6.29
N ALA A 212 -13.35 -4.92 6.35
CA ALA A 212 -14.18 -4.55 7.49
C ALA A 212 -15.30 -5.59 7.72
N GLY A 213 -16.00 -6.00 6.65
CA GLY A 213 -17.04 -7.02 6.70
C GLY A 213 -16.51 -8.39 7.10
N TYR A 214 -15.30 -8.77 6.65
CA TYR A 214 -14.64 -9.98 7.12
C TYR A 214 -14.35 -9.92 8.62
N MET A 215 -13.82 -8.78 9.10
CA MET A 215 -13.51 -8.59 10.52
C MET A 215 -14.74 -8.59 11.42
N LEU A 216 -15.86 -8.01 10.98
CA LEU A 216 -17.11 -8.00 11.75
C LEU A 216 -17.75 -9.39 11.87
N ARG A 217 -17.56 -10.26 10.87
CA ARG A 217 -18.07 -11.64 10.88
C ARG A 217 -17.18 -12.61 11.65
N MET A 218 -15.97 -12.20 12.01
CA MET A 218 -15.08 -13.05 12.78
C MET A 218 -15.53 -13.09 14.25
N PRO A 219 -15.75 -14.28 14.84
CA PRO A 219 -15.94 -14.44 16.28
C PRO A 219 -14.65 -14.22 17.10
N THR A 220 -13.65 -13.53 16.54
CA THR A 220 -12.31 -13.41 17.13
C THR A 220 -12.30 -12.49 18.35
N GLN A 221 -11.50 -12.89 19.34
CA GLN A 221 -11.19 -12.26 20.64
C GLN A 221 -10.61 -10.82 20.54
N MET A 222 -10.63 -10.19 19.37
CA MET A 222 -10.03 -8.88 19.06
C MET A 222 -11.09 -7.89 18.56
N PRO A 223 -12.07 -7.50 19.40
CA PRO A 223 -13.04 -6.51 18.99
C PRO A 223 -12.32 -5.19 18.73
N VAL A 224 -12.38 -4.68 17.49
CA VAL A 224 -11.94 -3.31 17.17
C VAL A 224 -12.90 -2.37 17.88
N ARG A 225 -12.57 -1.99 19.11
CA ARG A 225 -13.38 -1.08 19.92
C ARG A 225 -12.82 0.32 19.76
N LEU A 226 -13.60 1.22 19.14
CA LEU A 226 -13.41 2.66 19.24
C LEU A 226 -13.82 3.13 20.63
N ALA A 227 -13.00 2.83 21.63
CA ALA A 227 -13.17 3.29 23.01
C ALA A 227 -12.23 4.46 23.30
N VAL A 228 -12.50 5.23 24.37
CA VAL A 228 -11.65 6.37 24.79
C VAL A 228 -10.17 5.96 25.00
N ARG A 229 -9.92 4.71 25.40
CA ARG A 229 -8.56 4.13 25.54
C ARG A 229 -7.82 3.92 24.22
N VAL A 230 -8.43 4.19 23.08
CA VAL A 230 -7.75 4.15 21.78
C VAL A 230 -6.79 5.34 21.64
N LEU A 231 -7.12 6.49 22.23
CA LEU A 231 -6.30 7.69 22.13
C LEU A 231 -4.92 7.53 22.78
N SER A 232 -4.78 6.63 23.76
CA SER A 232 -3.49 6.39 24.42
C SER A 232 -2.47 5.67 23.52
N GLU A 233 -2.92 4.94 22.49
CA GLU A 233 -2.01 4.26 21.55
C GLU A 233 -1.55 5.16 20.41
N ILE A 234 -2.22 6.30 20.17
CA ILE A 234 -1.88 7.23 19.08
C ILE A 234 -0.44 7.75 19.18
N PRO A 235 0.06 8.22 20.35
CA PRO A 235 1.45 8.68 20.45
C PRO A 235 2.46 7.56 20.17
N ARG A 236 2.16 6.33 20.59
CA ARG A 236 3.02 5.17 20.36
C ARG A 236 3.07 4.79 18.88
N LEU A 237 1.91 4.82 18.21
CA LEU A 237 1.79 4.60 16.78
C LEU A 237 2.53 5.70 16.00
N LEU A 238 2.33 6.97 16.33
CA LEU A 238 3.01 8.08 15.64
C LEU A 238 4.51 8.08 15.88
N ARG A 239 4.98 7.76 17.09
CA ARG A 239 6.42 7.70 17.40
C ARG A 239 7.16 6.63 16.59
N LEU A 240 6.50 5.50 16.29
CA LEU A 240 7.06 4.44 15.46
C LEU A 240 6.81 4.69 13.96
N GLY A 241 5.59 5.11 13.63
CA GLY A 241 5.12 5.29 12.26
C GLY A 241 5.68 6.51 11.56
N LEU A 242 5.82 7.65 12.25
CA LEU A 242 6.29 8.89 11.63
C LEU A 242 7.72 8.77 11.07
N PRO A 243 8.70 8.16 11.78
CA PRO A 243 10.00 7.82 11.19
C PRO A 243 9.91 6.90 9.97
N ILE A 244 9.03 5.88 9.99
CA ILE A 244 8.85 4.96 8.86
C ILE A 244 8.23 5.68 7.65
N GLY A 245 7.22 6.51 7.89
CA GLY A 245 6.59 7.33 6.86
C GLY A 245 7.55 8.33 6.24
N VAL A 246 8.39 9.00 7.05
CA VAL A 246 9.45 9.89 6.56
C VAL A 246 10.48 9.11 5.74
N LEU A 247 10.90 7.92 6.19
CA LEU A 247 11.83 7.09 5.44
C LEU A 247 11.28 6.71 4.05
N LEU A 248 10.04 6.20 3.99
CA LEU A 248 9.41 5.87 2.71
C LEU A 248 9.14 7.10 1.85
N GLY A 249 8.79 8.22 2.47
CA GLY A 249 8.62 9.50 1.78
C GLY A 249 9.92 10.00 1.15
N LEU A 250 11.04 9.89 1.87
CA LEU A 250 12.37 10.21 1.35
C LEU A 250 12.77 9.25 0.23
N GLU A 251 12.49 7.96 0.36
CA GLU A 251 12.76 6.96 -0.67
C GLU A 251 12.03 7.31 -1.98
N VAL A 252 10.72 7.58 -1.91
CA VAL A 252 9.94 8.02 -3.09
C VAL A 252 10.43 9.37 -3.61
N GLY A 253 10.80 10.29 -2.71
CA GLY A 253 11.36 11.59 -3.08
C GLY A 253 12.66 11.48 -3.87
N VAL A 254 13.56 10.55 -3.50
CA VAL A 254 14.81 10.28 -4.22
C VAL A 254 14.50 9.73 -5.63
N PHE A 255 13.53 8.82 -5.75
CA PHE A 255 13.11 8.33 -7.07
C PHE A 255 12.49 9.42 -7.93
N ALA A 256 11.66 10.29 -7.35
CA ALA A 256 11.09 11.44 -8.06
C ALA A 256 12.17 12.42 -8.53
N MET A 257 13.14 12.76 -7.68
CA MET A 257 14.28 13.62 -8.03
C MET A 257 15.12 13.00 -9.15
N THR A 258 15.37 11.69 -9.09
CA THR A 258 16.10 10.97 -10.15
C THR A 258 15.33 11.01 -11.46
N GLY A 259 14.01 10.83 -11.42
CA GLY A 259 13.15 10.96 -12.60
C GLY A 259 13.18 12.35 -13.23
N ILE A 260 13.17 13.41 -12.41
CA ILE A 260 13.31 14.80 -12.89
C ILE A 260 14.66 15.00 -13.57
N LEU A 261 15.76 14.53 -12.96
CA LEU A 261 17.09 14.61 -13.55
C LEU A 261 17.19 13.87 -14.88
N MET A 262 16.58 12.67 -14.99
CA MET A 262 16.52 11.93 -16.26
C MET A 262 15.66 12.64 -17.30
N GLY A 263 14.59 13.32 -16.90
CA GLY A 263 13.77 14.17 -17.77
C GLY A 263 14.55 15.32 -18.39
N LEU A 264 15.52 15.91 -17.66
CA LEU A 264 16.41 16.95 -18.19
C LEU A 264 17.39 16.40 -19.24
N MET A 265 17.68 15.10 -19.24
CA MET A 265 18.57 14.45 -20.22
C MET A 265 17.87 14.09 -21.54
N GLY A 266 16.54 14.23 -21.61
CA GLY A 266 15.74 13.99 -22.82
C GLY A 266 14.66 12.92 -22.64
N ALA A 267 13.72 12.88 -23.60
CA ALA A 267 12.56 11.97 -23.57
C ALA A 267 12.97 10.49 -23.58
N ASP A 268 14.02 10.12 -24.32
CA ASP A 268 14.51 8.74 -24.41
C ASP A 268 15.07 8.26 -23.06
N ALA A 269 15.83 9.13 -22.36
CA ALA A 269 16.37 8.83 -21.04
C ALA A 269 15.26 8.68 -19.98
N LEU A 270 14.25 9.55 -20.02
CA LEU A 270 13.09 9.45 -19.13
C LEU A 270 12.28 8.17 -19.39
N GLY A 271 12.07 7.82 -20.66
CA GLY A 271 11.39 6.59 -21.06
C GLY A 271 12.14 5.34 -20.57
N ALA A 272 13.47 5.30 -20.75
CA ALA A 272 14.31 4.22 -20.25
C ALA A 272 14.26 4.12 -18.72
N HIS A 273 14.33 5.24 -18.00
CA HIS A 273 14.23 5.27 -16.54
C HIS A 273 12.91 4.70 -16.03
N GLN A 274 11.78 5.07 -16.65
CA GLN A 274 10.45 4.55 -16.30
C GLN A 274 10.33 3.04 -16.55
N LEU A 275 10.91 2.54 -17.65
CA LEU A 275 10.97 1.12 -17.95
C LEU A 275 11.76 0.35 -16.88
N VAL A 276 12.96 0.83 -16.54
CA VAL A 276 13.81 0.24 -15.50
C VAL A 276 13.11 0.26 -14.14
N LEU A 277 12.45 1.37 -13.77
CA LEU A 277 11.71 1.48 -12.51
C LEU A 277 10.55 0.48 -12.42
N ASN A 278 9.82 0.23 -13.51
CA ASN A 278 8.75 -0.76 -13.51
C ASN A 278 9.28 -2.19 -13.32
N VAL A 279 10.37 -2.55 -14.01
CA VAL A 279 11.02 -3.86 -13.87
C VAL A 279 11.63 -4.04 -12.47
N ALA A 280 12.27 -3.00 -11.94
CA ALA A 280 12.80 -2.99 -10.59
C ALA A 280 11.68 -3.14 -9.55
N SER A 281 10.56 -2.44 -9.74
CA SER A 281 9.40 -2.52 -8.86
C SER A 281 8.80 -3.92 -8.81
N LEU A 282 8.68 -4.61 -9.96
CA LEU A 282 8.21 -6.01 -10.01
C LEU A 282 9.07 -6.93 -9.14
N THR A 283 10.39 -6.81 -9.27
CA THR A 283 11.36 -7.59 -8.50
C THR A 283 11.31 -7.23 -7.01
N PHE A 284 11.12 -5.96 -6.69
CA PHE A 284 11.11 -5.44 -5.32
C PHE A 284 9.87 -5.85 -4.51
N MET A 285 8.74 -6.16 -5.15
CA MET A 285 7.52 -6.55 -4.44
C MET A 285 7.67 -7.81 -3.59
N VAL A 286 8.53 -8.75 -4.00
CA VAL A 286 8.76 -10.00 -3.26
C VAL A 286 9.55 -9.73 -1.97
N PRO A 287 10.71 -9.04 -1.99
CA PRO A 287 11.41 -8.71 -0.75
C PRO A 287 10.66 -7.71 0.14
N LEU A 288 9.85 -6.82 -0.44
CA LEU A 288 8.96 -5.98 0.34
C LEU A 288 7.96 -6.83 1.16
N GLY A 289 7.33 -7.84 0.54
CA GLY A 289 6.46 -8.79 1.23
C GLY A 289 7.19 -9.61 2.30
N LEU A 290 8.44 -10.00 2.02
CA LEU A 290 9.30 -10.70 2.98
C LEU A 290 9.67 -9.83 4.19
N SER A 291 9.99 -8.56 3.97
CA SER A 291 10.29 -7.57 5.01
C SER A 291 9.08 -7.35 5.93
N GLN A 292 7.88 -7.25 5.35
CA GLN A 292 6.62 -7.17 6.11
C GLN A 292 6.39 -8.43 6.96
N ALA A 293 6.61 -9.62 6.38
CA ALA A 293 6.50 -10.88 7.11
C ALA A 293 7.52 -10.99 8.25
N ALA A 294 8.77 -10.58 8.01
CA ALA A 294 9.83 -10.57 9.00
C ALA A 294 9.48 -9.67 10.19
N THR A 295 9.02 -8.45 9.90
CA THR A 295 8.62 -7.45 10.91
C THR A 295 7.55 -8.00 11.84
N VAL A 296 6.52 -8.62 11.28
CA VAL A 296 5.42 -9.23 12.05
C VAL A 296 5.90 -10.42 12.86
N ARG A 297 6.69 -11.33 12.27
CA ARG A 297 7.22 -12.51 12.98
C ARG A 297 8.11 -12.12 14.14
N VAL A 298 9.01 -11.16 13.95
CA VAL A 298 9.90 -10.65 15.00
C VAL A 298 9.08 -10.01 16.11
N ALA A 299 8.14 -9.13 15.78
CA ALA A 299 7.28 -8.47 16.76
C ALA A 299 6.45 -9.46 17.59
N TYR A 300 5.87 -10.47 16.94
CA TYR A 300 5.11 -11.53 17.58
C TYR A 300 5.96 -12.38 18.55
N GLN A 301 7.15 -12.81 18.11
CA GLN A 301 8.06 -13.60 18.95
C GLN A 301 8.62 -12.81 20.14
N LEU A 302 8.81 -11.50 19.98
CA LEU A 302 9.14 -10.61 21.09
C LEU A 302 7.97 -10.48 22.07
N GLY A 303 6.73 -10.47 21.59
CA GLY A 303 5.52 -10.48 22.42
C GLY A 303 5.39 -11.76 23.26
N LEU A 304 5.80 -12.90 22.70
CA LEU A 304 5.86 -14.19 23.42
C LEU A 304 6.99 -14.27 24.46
N GLY A 305 7.87 -13.26 24.55
CA GLY A 305 9.02 -13.29 25.46
C GLY A 305 10.16 -14.20 25.01
N VAL A 306 10.23 -14.56 23.72
CA VAL A 306 11.25 -15.48 23.18
C VAL A 306 12.22 -14.74 22.21
N PRO A 307 13.17 -13.93 22.72
CA PRO A 307 14.04 -13.09 21.89
C PRO A 307 15.01 -13.90 21.01
N ALA A 308 15.30 -15.15 21.37
CA ALA A 308 16.11 -16.05 20.55
C ALA A 308 15.38 -16.46 19.26
N ALA A 309 14.08 -16.74 19.34
CA ALA A 309 13.25 -17.04 18.18
C ALA A 309 13.04 -15.80 17.29
N ALA A 310 12.91 -14.62 17.90
CA ALA A 310 12.86 -13.35 17.18
C ALA A 310 14.13 -13.12 16.33
N ARG A 311 15.33 -13.33 16.91
CA ARG A 311 16.60 -13.22 16.18
C ARG A 311 16.69 -14.20 15.01
N ARG A 312 16.29 -15.47 15.21
CA ARG A 312 16.28 -16.47 14.13
C ARG A 312 15.36 -16.08 12.98
N ALA A 313 14.13 -15.65 13.29
CA ALA A 313 13.19 -15.19 12.27
C ALA A 313 13.75 -14.02 11.44
N ALA A 314 14.44 -13.07 12.09
CA ALA A 314 15.10 -11.96 11.42
C ALA A 314 16.23 -12.43 10.48
N TYR A 315 17.15 -13.27 10.97
CA TYR A 315 18.26 -13.76 10.14
C TYR A 315 17.78 -14.59 8.94
N ILE A 316 16.77 -15.44 9.12
CA ILE A 316 16.20 -16.24 8.03
C ILE A 316 15.55 -15.34 6.98
N ALA A 317 14.82 -14.30 7.40
CA ALA A 317 14.22 -13.35 6.46
C ALA A 317 15.27 -12.55 5.69
N VAL A 318 16.35 -12.09 6.36
CA VAL A 318 17.46 -11.40 5.69
C VAL A 318 18.16 -12.32 4.69
N ALA A 319 18.45 -13.57 5.07
CA ALA A 319 19.08 -14.54 4.19
C ALA A 319 18.23 -14.87 2.96
N LEU A 320 16.92 -15.09 3.15
CA LEU A 320 15.97 -15.32 2.05
C LEU A 320 15.86 -14.10 1.13
N GLY A 321 15.84 -12.89 1.69
CA GLY A 321 15.75 -11.65 0.92
C GLY A 321 17.02 -11.40 0.10
N ALA A 322 18.19 -11.60 0.70
CA ALA A 322 19.47 -11.50 0.03
C ALA A 322 19.61 -12.54 -1.08
N ALA A 323 19.20 -13.80 -0.83
CA ALA A 323 19.23 -14.86 -1.84
C ALA A 323 18.33 -14.53 -3.04
N PHE A 324 17.10 -14.08 -2.78
CA PHE A 324 16.15 -13.71 -3.84
C PHE A 324 16.66 -12.51 -4.67
N MET A 325 17.14 -11.46 -4.00
CA MET A 325 17.69 -10.29 -4.68
C MET A 325 18.94 -10.62 -5.49
N SER A 326 19.83 -11.46 -4.96
CA SER A 326 21.02 -11.91 -5.70
C SER A 326 20.63 -12.71 -6.95
N MET A 327 19.67 -13.63 -6.83
CA MET A 327 19.17 -14.40 -7.98
C MET A 327 18.55 -13.49 -9.04
N THR A 328 17.79 -12.48 -8.63
CA THR A 328 17.15 -11.58 -9.59
C THR A 328 18.15 -10.62 -10.23
N ALA A 329 19.18 -10.20 -9.51
CA ALA A 329 20.29 -9.43 -10.07
C ALA A 329 21.04 -10.23 -11.15
N VAL A 330 21.32 -11.51 -10.91
CA VAL A 330 21.93 -12.39 -11.93
C VAL A 330 21.03 -12.50 -13.16
N LEU A 331 19.73 -12.72 -12.95
CA LEU A 331 18.76 -12.85 -14.06
C LEU A 331 18.60 -11.56 -14.88
N LEU A 332 18.79 -10.39 -14.27
CA LEU A 332 18.77 -9.10 -14.98
C LEU A 332 20.07 -8.81 -15.74
N LEU A 333 21.18 -9.42 -15.33
CA LEU A 333 22.49 -9.26 -15.98
C LEU A 333 22.69 -10.22 -17.17
N THR A 334 21.95 -11.33 -17.22
CA THR A 334 21.95 -12.33 -18.30
C THR A 334 20.92 -12.03 -19.36
#